data_AF-A0A3D6DN18-F1
#
_entry.id   AF-A0A3D6DN18-F1
#
_cell.length_a   1.000
_cell.length_b   1.000
_cell.length_c   1.000
_cell.angle_alpha   90.00
_cell.angle_beta   90.00
_cell.angle_gamma   90.00
#
_symmetry.space_group_name_H-M   'P 1'
#
loop_
_entity.id
_entity.type
_entity.pdbx_description
1 polymer ?
#
loop_
_entity_poly.entity_id
_entity_poly.type
_entity_poly.pdbx_seq_one_letter_code
_entity_poly.pdbx_strand_id
1 'polypeptide(L)'
;MPRIIRNEQIVDDNWQVLTLAEGETPASVALPAEAVLLPLSVWLARRDEVVAAHRQLGVWLDSDQGPEELADDIDRLAVIGVNFPKFTDGRSYSSARLLRERYGYGG
;
A
#
# COMPACT_ATOMS: atom_id res chain seq x y z
N MET A 1 -17.14 6.26 8.31
CA MET A 1 -16.24 5.38 7.54
C MET A 1 -16.78 5.29 6.12
N PRO A 2 -15.92 5.39 5.10
CA PRO A 2 -16.33 5.17 3.71
C PRO A 2 -16.82 3.71 3.54
N ARG A 3 -17.75 3.50 2.61
CA ARG A 3 -18.25 2.16 2.24
C ARG A 3 -17.79 1.84 0.83
N ILE A 4 -17.24 0.65 0.64
CA ILE A 4 -16.75 0.18 -0.65
C ILE A 4 -17.53 -1.05 -1.10
N ILE A 5 -17.52 -1.32 -2.41
CA ILE A 5 -18.06 -2.55 -2.97
C ILE A 5 -16.90 -3.54 -3.11
N ARG A 6 -16.91 -4.60 -2.32
CA ARG A 6 -15.97 -5.72 -2.40
C ARG A 6 -16.77 -6.99 -2.71
N ASN A 7 -16.48 -7.63 -3.84
CA ASN A 7 -17.17 -8.87 -4.27
C ASN A 7 -18.70 -8.73 -4.24
N GLU A 8 -19.23 -7.67 -4.85
CA GLU A 8 -20.67 -7.35 -4.92
C GLU A 8 -21.34 -7.04 -3.55
N GLN A 9 -20.56 -6.99 -2.47
CA GLN A 9 -21.04 -6.63 -1.14
C GLN A 9 -20.55 -5.25 -0.72
N ILE A 10 -21.43 -4.48 -0.08
CA ILE A 10 -21.06 -3.21 0.54
C ILE A 10 -20.41 -3.53 1.88
N VAL A 11 -19.14 -3.17 2.04
CA VAL A 11 -18.37 -3.34 3.27
C VAL A 11 -17.82 -2.01 3.74
N ASP A 12 -17.63 -1.88 5.06
CA ASP A 12 -16.96 -0.72 5.63
C ASP A 12 -15.46 -0.76 5.32
N ASP A 13 -14.94 0.37 4.83
CA ASP A 13 -13.53 0.56 4.58
C ASP A 13 -12.89 1.30 5.77
N ASN A 14 -12.13 0.54 6.55
CA ASN A 14 -11.43 1.02 7.74
C ASN A 14 -9.97 1.40 7.44
N TRP A 15 -9.54 1.35 6.18
CA TRP A 15 -8.18 1.67 5.83
C TRP A 15 -7.96 3.18 5.76
N GLN A 16 -6.90 3.65 6.40
CA GLN A 16 -6.43 5.02 6.30
C GLN A 16 -5.26 5.11 5.33
N VAL A 17 -5.30 6.03 4.37
CA VAL A 17 -4.18 6.25 3.45
C VAL A 17 -3.28 7.33 4.04
N LEU A 18 -2.03 6.97 4.34
CA LEU A 18 -1.01 7.93 4.75
C LEU A 18 -0.34 8.51 3.50
N THR A 19 -0.24 9.83 3.43
CA THR A 19 0.49 10.55 2.38
C THR A 19 1.50 11.48 3.05
N LEU A 20 2.75 11.48 2.57
CA LEU A 20 3.76 12.39 3.09
C LEU A 20 3.47 13.81 2.60
N ALA A 21 3.32 14.75 3.53
CA ALA A 21 3.21 16.16 3.21
C ALA A 21 4.59 16.78 2.88
N GLU A 22 4.57 17.95 2.26
CA GLU A 22 5.79 18.70 1.95
C GLU A 22 6.55 19.06 3.24
N GLY A 23 7.77 18.54 3.38
CA GLY A 23 8.60 18.71 4.58
C GLY A 23 8.57 17.55 5.57
N GLU A 24 7.71 16.55 5.38
CA GLU A 24 7.76 15.31 6.16
C GLU A 24 8.80 14.35 5.61
N THR A 25 9.45 13.60 6.50
CA THR A 25 10.39 12.54 6.09
C THR A 25 9.77 11.16 6.30
N PRO A 26 10.05 10.19 5.43
CA PRO A 26 9.53 8.83 5.59
C PRO A 26 9.91 8.19 6.94
N ALA A 27 11.04 8.59 7.51
CA ALA A 27 11.54 8.08 8.78
C ALA A 27 10.88 8.73 10.02
N SER A 28 10.28 9.92 9.88
CA SER A 28 9.76 10.70 11.03
C SER A 28 8.26 10.92 11.03
N VAL A 29 7.56 10.55 9.95
CA VAL A 29 6.11 10.73 9.85
C VAL A 29 5.38 9.97 10.97
N ALA A 30 4.29 10.53 11.50
CA ALA A 30 3.49 9.83 12.48
C ALA A 30 2.78 8.63 11.83
N LEU A 31 3.00 7.43 12.36
CA LEU A 31 2.26 6.24 11.93
C LEU A 31 0.92 6.20 12.69
N PRO A 32 -0.22 6.06 11.98
CA PRO A 32 -1.51 5.81 12.62
C PRO A 32 -1.47 4.54 13.49
N ALA A 33 -2.40 4.36 14.43
CA ALA A 33 -2.47 3.11 15.22
C ALA A 33 -3.36 2.03 14.56
N GLU A 34 -4.23 2.43 13.63
CA GLU A 34 -5.20 1.56 12.97
C GLU A 34 -4.67 0.97 11.65
N ALA A 35 -5.55 0.32 10.87
CA ALA A 35 -5.24 -0.21 9.55
C ALA A 35 -4.87 0.94 8.60
N VAL A 36 -3.63 0.92 8.10
CA VAL A 36 -3.06 2.02 7.30
C VAL A 36 -2.42 1.50 6.02
N LEU A 37 -2.61 2.23 4.92
CA LEU A 37 -1.81 2.14 3.70
C LEU A 37 -0.69 3.16 3.78
N LEU A 38 0.54 2.67 3.91
CA LEU A 38 1.74 3.49 3.98
C LEU A 38 2.30 3.73 2.58
N PRO A 39 2.90 4.90 2.30
CA PRO A 39 3.71 5.08 1.09
C PRO A 39 4.87 4.08 1.11
N LEU A 40 5.26 3.60 -0.08
CA LEU A 40 6.41 2.69 -0.23
C LEU A 40 7.68 3.22 0.45
N SER A 41 7.94 4.51 0.36
CA SER A 41 9.10 5.15 1.01
C SER A 41 9.10 5.03 2.54
N VAL A 42 7.93 5.11 3.17
CA VAL A 42 7.76 4.93 4.63
C VAL A 42 7.96 3.47 4.99
N TRP A 43 7.38 2.56 4.20
CA TRP A 43 7.57 1.13 4.36
C TRP A 43 9.05 0.75 4.34
N LEU A 44 9.79 1.17 3.31
CA LEU A 44 11.21 0.88 3.18
C LEU A 44 12.06 1.47 4.32
N ALA A 45 11.70 2.66 4.80
CA ALA A 45 12.45 3.32 5.86
C ALA A 45 12.20 2.72 7.26
N ARG A 46 11.01 2.16 7.51
CA ARG A 46 10.54 1.78 8.86
C ARG A 46 9.90 0.39 8.93
N ARG A 47 10.20 -0.49 7.97
CA ARG A 47 9.63 -1.83 7.84
C ARG A 47 9.54 -2.58 9.17
N ASP A 48 10.64 -2.71 9.90
CA ASP A 48 10.69 -3.49 11.13
C ASP A 48 9.81 -2.92 12.24
N GLU A 49 9.78 -1.58 12.38
CA GLU A 49 8.94 -0.89 13.36
C GLU A 49 7.47 -1.06 13.03
N VAL A 50 7.11 -0.87 11.75
CA VAL A 50 5.75 -0.98 11.24
C VAL A 50 5.22 -2.41 11.40
N VAL A 51 6.04 -3.42 11.07
CA VAL A 51 5.71 -4.84 11.23
C VAL A 51 5.52 -5.21 12.70
N ALA A 52 6.26 -4.59 13.62
CA ALA A 52 6.11 -4.83 15.06
C ALA A 52 4.88 -4.12 15.65
N ALA A 53 4.53 -2.94 15.14
CA ALA A 53 3.47 -2.10 15.69
C ALA A 53 2.06 -2.46 15.20
N HIS A 54 1.93 -2.95 13.96
CA HIS A 54 0.62 -3.14 13.33
C HIS A 54 0.29 -4.60 13.02
N ARG A 55 -0.97 -4.99 13.23
CA ARG A 55 -1.48 -6.31 12.84
C ARG A 55 -1.97 -6.40 11.40
N GLN A 56 -2.40 -5.28 10.81
CA GLN A 56 -2.86 -5.22 9.43
C GLN A 56 -2.16 -4.07 8.74
N LEU A 57 -1.40 -4.41 7.70
CA LEU A 57 -0.51 -3.52 7.00
C LEU A 57 -0.87 -3.44 5.53
N GLY A 58 -0.91 -2.22 5.03
CA GLY A 58 -1.02 -1.93 3.62
C GLY A 58 0.13 -1.05 3.17
N VAL A 59 0.55 -1.25 1.93
CA VAL A 59 1.47 -0.32 1.26
C VAL A 59 0.81 0.13 -0.03
N TRP A 60 0.97 1.41 -0.38
CA TRP A 60 0.56 1.91 -1.68
C TRP A 60 1.76 2.34 -2.51
N LEU A 61 1.71 1.99 -3.79
CA LEU A 61 2.71 2.32 -4.80
C LEU A 61 2.25 3.54 -5.60
N ASP A 62 3.12 4.53 -5.76
CA ASP A 62 2.89 5.60 -6.72
C ASP A 62 3.16 5.12 -8.17
N SER A 63 2.74 5.90 -9.16
CA SER A 63 2.79 5.56 -10.59
C SER A 63 4.19 5.38 -11.17
N ASP A 64 5.21 5.95 -10.53
CA ASP A 64 6.62 5.82 -10.86
C ASP A 64 7.32 4.71 -10.05
N GLN A 65 6.61 4.09 -9.11
CA GLN A 65 7.15 3.05 -8.24
C GLN A 65 6.83 1.64 -8.76
N GLY A 66 7.83 0.77 -8.61
CA GLY A 66 7.76 -0.61 -9.05
C GLY A 66 7.37 -1.58 -7.93
N PRO A 67 6.60 -2.64 -8.23
CA PRO A 67 6.22 -3.66 -7.25
C PRO A 67 7.39 -4.55 -6.80
N GLU A 68 8.53 -4.51 -7.48
CA GLU A 68 9.75 -5.24 -7.13
C GLU A 68 10.25 -4.94 -5.71
N GLU A 69 10.04 -3.72 -5.21
CA GLU A 69 10.48 -3.34 -3.87
C GLU A 69 9.65 -4.01 -2.77
N LEU A 70 8.48 -4.55 -3.11
CA LEU A 70 7.61 -5.29 -2.20
C LEU A 70 7.76 -6.81 -2.31
N ALA A 71 8.61 -7.31 -3.22
CA ALA A 71 8.70 -8.74 -3.51
C ALA A 71 9.03 -9.58 -2.26
N ASP A 72 9.93 -9.11 -1.41
CA ASP A 72 10.36 -9.81 -0.18
C ASP A 72 9.36 -9.67 0.99
N ASP A 73 8.36 -8.81 0.83
CA ASP A 73 7.40 -8.43 1.86
C ASP A 73 5.96 -8.75 1.53
N ILE A 74 5.72 -9.29 0.34
CA ILE A 74 4.40 -9.36 -0.25
C ILE A 74 3.42 -10.21 0.60
N ASP A 75 3.94 -11.23 1.28
CA ASP A 75 3.19 -12.11 2.19
C ASP A 75 2.80 -11.44 3.52
N ARG A 76 3.45 -10.32 3.87
CA ARG A 76 3.18 -9.56 5.10
C ARG A 76 2.12 -8.49 4.90
N LEU A 77 1.85 -8.13 3.65
CA LEU A 77 0.95 -7.05 3.29
C LEU A 77 -0.46 -7.60 3.10
N ALA A 78 -1.39 -7.13 3.94
CA ALA A 78 -2.80 -7.49 3.81
C ALA A 78 -3.46 -6.79 2.62
N VAL A 79 -2.97 -5.61 2.23
CA VAL A 79 -3.46 -4.88 1.06
C VAL A 79 -2.30 -4.16 0.35
N ILE A 80 -2.33 -4.14 -0.98
CA ILE A 80 -1.42 -3.31 -1.78
C ILE A 80 -2.25 -2.34 -2.60
N GLY A 81 -2.08 -1.05 -2.34
CA GLY A 81 -2.65 0.03 -3.15
C GLY A 81 -1.76 0.32 -4.35
N VAL A 82 -2.35 0.62 -5.50
CA VAL A 82 -1.62 1.13 -6.66
C VAL A 82 -2.28 2.44 -7.05
N ASN A 83 -1.50 3.51 -7.09
CA ASN A 83 -1.98 4.83 -7.46
C ASN A 83 -2.20 4.90 -8.98
N PHE A 84 -3.34 5.43 -9.39
CA PHE A 84 -3.68 5.69 -10.79
C PHE A 84 -3.93 7.19 -10.98
N PRO A 85 -2.87 8.02 -11.08
CA PRO A 85 -3.04 9.46 -11.21
C PRO A 85 -3.78 9.84 -12.50
N LYS A 86 -3.65 9.01 -13.54
CA LYS A 86 -4.44 9.10 -14.78
C LYS A 86 -4.85 7.70 -15.21
N PHE A 87 -6.10 7.54 -15.65
CA PHE A 87 -6.62 6.27 -16.17
C PHE A 87 -5.84 5.72 -17.38
N THR A 88 -5.11 6.59 -18.09
CA THR A 88 -4.28 6.23 -19.23
C THR A 88 -2.86 5.78 -18.86
N ASP A 89 -2.49 5.77 -17.58
CA ASP A 89 -1.16 5.32 -17.15
C ASP A 89 -1.11 3.78 -17.11
N GLY A 90 -0.52 3.19 -18.15
CA GLY A 90 -0.38 1.75 -18.29
C GLY A 90 0.56 1.10 -17.28
N ARG A 91 1.41 1.89 -16.60
CA ARG A 91 2.39 1.35 -15.64
C ARG A 91 1.71 0.79 -14.41
N SER A 92 0.74 1.50 -13.84
CA SER A 92 -0.03 1.03 -12.68
C SER A 92 -0.75 -0.30 -12.96
N TYR A 93 -1.27 -0.51 -14.18
CA TYR A 93 -1.82 -1.81 -14.59
C TYR A 93 -0.76 -2.91 -14.67
N SER A 94 0.42 -2.56 -15.19
CA SER A 94 1.54 -3.49 -15.32
C SER A 94 2.07 -3.89 -13.93
N SER A 95 2.16 -2.94 -13.00
CA SER A 95 2.52 -3.19 -11.60
C SER A 95 1.52 -4.12 -10.92
N ALA A 96 0.22 -3.85 -11.06
CA ALA A 96 -0.83 -4.72 -10.51
C ALA A 96 -0.76 -6.16 -11.08
N ARG A 97 -0.48 -6.30 -12.37
CA ARG A 97 -0.28 -7.62 -13.01
C ARG A 97 0.95 -8.34 -12.43
N LEU A 98 2.08 -7.64 -12.32
CA LEU A 98 3.32 -8.23 -11.80
C LEU A 98 3.18 -8.69 -10.35
N LEU A 99 2.46 -7.92 -9.51
CA LEU A 99 2.17 -8.32 -8.13
C LEU A 99 1.50 -9.70 -8.08
N ARG A 100 0.48 -9.94 -8.91
CA ARG A 100 -0.23 -11.24 -8.92
C ARG A 100 0.55 -12.35 -9.61
N GLU A 101 1.09 -12.10 -10.81
CA GLU A 101 1.66 -13.16 -11.66
C GLU A 101 3.10 -13.51 -11.30
N ARG A 102 3.92 -12.51 -11.01
CA ARG A 102 5.36 -12.69 -10.78
C ARG A 102 5.66 -12.87 -9.31
N TYR A 103 5.08 -12.02 -8.48
CA TYR A 103 5.34 -12.00 -7.04
C TYR A 103 4.30 -12.79 -6.23
N GLY A 104 3.29 -13.36 -6.89
CA GLY A 104 2.36 -14.29 -6.26
C GLY A 104 1.41 -13.66 -5.23
N TYR A 105 1.20 -12.34 -5.29
CA TYR A 105 0.28 -11.67 -4.38
C TYR A 105 -1.14 -12.23 -4.51
N GLY A 106 -1.57 -12.93 -3.46
CA GLY A 106 -2.84 -13.66 -3.43
C GLY A 106 -4.05 -12.76 -3.18
N GLY A 107 -3.86 -11.66 -2.45
CA GLY A 107 -4.90 -10.69 -2.07
C GLY A 107 -6.18 -11.30 -1.52
#